data_AF-X1UI51-F1
#
_entry.id   AF-X1UI51-F1
#
_cell.length_a   1.000
_cell.length_b   1.000
_cell.length_c   1.000
_cell.angle_alpha   90.00
_cell.angle_beta   90.00
_cell.angle_gamma   90.00
#
_symmetry.space_group_name_H-M   'P 1'
#
loop_
_entity.id
_entity.type
_entity.pdbx_description
1 polymer ?
#
loop_
_entity_poly.entity_id
_entity_poly.type
_entity_poly.pdbx_seq_one_letter_code
_entity_poly.pdbx_strand_id
1 'polypeptide(L)'
;FNIPMRGFHEREITQLLEDLADKLQGYPGGELSEKVQLFTQQGKVSGEELKALIENELQQKAKDVGGLFKERIFSVMGRDVTDNGVEYRCVSDKPWSGYNWYQRGFKSLNEFNIDRSFNKDTLASVIYHEYEHHVSNLWREQMYHDTGNIELSIVPMHTGRCVISEGTADTARDFLGIVEGDERTQIVNTISVLRRITSINAAIMLNAENKTREDAISYMIERGLRDADSAKGSIAFIVPFQSDERPNFYAPYVFTYFFGRTDFVLPTFQKA
;
A
#
# COMPACT_ATOMS: atom_id res chain seq x y z
N PHE A 1 -8.14 18.55 3.79
CA PHE A 1 -7.99 18.06 2.41
C PHE A 1 -9.39 17.69 1.96
N ASN A 2 -9.97 18.39 0.99
CA ASN A 2 -11.31 18.09 0.49
C ASN A 2 -11.23 16.93 -0.50
N ILE A 3 -10.95 15.71 0.01
CA ILE A 3 -11.01 14.51 -0.82
C ILE A 3 -12.48 14.18 -1.04
N PRO A 4 -12.95 14.16 -2.30
CA PRO A 4 -14.33 13.75 -2.55
C PRO A 4 -14.49 12.29 -2.17
N MET A 5 -15.51 11.98 -1.36
CA MET A 5 -15.95 10.61 -1.14
C MET A 5 -16.69 10.13 -2.40
N ARG A 6 -15.92 9.83 -3.45
CA ARG A 6 -16.43 9.37 -4.74
C ARG A 6 -15.91 7.98 -5.06
N GLY A 7 -16.80 7.15 -5.56
CA GLY A 7 -16.43 5.88 -6.18
C GLY A 7 -15.93 6.09 -7.61
N PHE A 8 -15.43 5.02 -8.20
CA PHE A 8 -15.01 4.92 -9.58
C PHE A 8 -16.15 4.38 -10.42
N HIS A 9 -16.33 4.94 -11.62
CA HIS A 9 -17.41 4.53 -12.50
C HIS A 9 -17.13 3.15 -13.10
N GLU A 10 -18.20 2.44 -13.43
CA GLU A 10 -18.15 1.14 -14.10
C GLU A 10 -17.28 1.16 -15.36
N ARG A 11 -17.33 2.25 -16.14
CA ARG A 11 -16.48 2.44 -17.32
C ARG A 11 -14.98 2.38 -17.02
N GLU A 12 -14.54 2.98 -15.90
CA GLU A 12 -13.12 2.98 -15.51
C GLU A 12 -12.65 1.57 -15.15
N ILE A 13 -13.50 0.83 -14.44
CA ILE A 13 -13.25 -0.56 -14.07
C ILE A 13 -13.20 -1.44 -15.33
N THR A 14 -14.17 -1.30 -16.22
CA THR A 14 -14.23 -2.06 -17.48
C THR A 14 -12.99 -1.82 -18.34
N GLN A 15 -12.50 -0.59 -18.43
CA GLN A 15 -11.28 -0.29 -19.19
C GLN A 15 -10.04 -1.04 -18.66
N LEU A 16 -9.91 -1.16 -17.33
CA LEU A 16 -8.83 -1.92 -16.70
C LEU A 16 -9.00 -3.43 -16.90
N LEU A 17 -10.25 -3.92 -16.90
CA LEU A 17 -10.54 -5.33 -17.18
C LEU A 17 -10.20 -5.70 -18.63
N GLU A 18 -10.53 -4.84 -19.60
CA GLU A 18 -10.17 -5.00 -21.01
C GLU A 18 -8.65 -5.02 -21.21
N ASP A 19 -7.94 -4.04 -20.61
CA ASP A 19 -6.47 -3.98 -20.65
C ASP A 19 -5.81 -5.23 -20.01
N LEU A 20 -6.37 -5.75 -18.91
CA LEU A 20 -5.91 -7.02 -18.34
C LEU A 20 -6.21 -8.21 -19.25
N ALA A 21 -7.37 -8.25 -19.93
CA ALA A 21 -7.72 -9.33 -20.85
C ALA A 21 -6.73 -9.40 -22.02
N ASP A 22 -6.36 -8.24 -22.57
CA ASP A 22 -5.39 -8.12 -23.65
C ASP A 22 -4.00 -8.60 -23.19
N LYS A 23 -3.50 -8.08 -22.06
CA LYS A 23 -2.19 -8.48 -21.50
C LYS A 23 -2.11 -9.95 -21.08
N LEU A 24 -3.24 -10.56 -20.73
CA LEU A 24 -3.31 -11.97 -20.29
C LEU A 24 -3.77 -12.93 -21.38
N GLN A 25 -3.80 -12.52 -22.65
CA GLN A 25 -4.29 -13.38 -23.74
C GLN A 25 -3.52 -14.71 -23.82
N GLY A 26 -2.20 -14.68 -23.67
CA GLY A 26 -1.31 -15.86 -23.68
C GLY A 26 -1.17 -16.62 -22.36
N TYR A 27 -1.82 -16.17 -21.28
CA TYR A 27 -1.73 -16.82 -19.97
C TYR A 27 -2.77 -17.94 -19.81
N PRO A 28 -2.48 -18.98 -19.00
CA PRO A 28 -3.39 -20.10 -18.77
C PRO A 28 -4.66 -19.65 -18.04
N GLY A 29 -5.78 -20.33 -18.32
CA GLY A 29 -7.12 -20.04 -17.77
C GLY A 29 -8.13 -19.76 -18.89
N GLY A 30 -9.40 -20.15 -18.68
CA GLY A 30 -10.48 -19.92 -19.62
C GLY A 30 -11.03 -18.49 -19.54
N GLU A 31 -11.43 -18.09 -18.33
CA GLU A 31 -11.98 -16.76 -18.04
C GLU A 31 -10.91 -15.80 -17.50
N LEU A 32 -11.13 -14.49 -17.65
CA LEU A 32 -10.18 -13.47 -17.16
C LEU A 32 -9.91 -13.59 -15.65
N SER A 33 -10.94 -13.90 -14.86
CA SER A 33 -10.80 -14.09 -13.41
C SER A 33 -9.87 -15.26 -13.07
N GLU A 34 -9.99 -16.37 -13.79
CA GLU A 34 -9.12 -17.54 -13.64
C GLU A 34 -7.68 -17.21 -14.05
N LYS A 35 -7.49 -16.50 -15.17
CA LYS A 35 -6.18 -16.03 -15.63
C LYS A 35 -5.49 -15.17 -14.59
N VAL A 36 -6.20 -14.19 -14.01
CA VAL A 36 -5.65 -13.32 -12.95
C VAL A 36 -5.34 -14.10 -11.68
N GLN A 37 -6.18 -15.08 -11.30
CA GLN A 37 -5.91 -15.93 -10.13
C GLN A 37 -4.65 -16.76 -10.35
N LEU A 38 -4.52 -17.44 -11.49
CA LEU A 38 -3.32 -18.23 -11.83
C LEU A 38 -2.07 -17.34 -11.90
N PHE A 39 -2.17 -16.16 -12.51
CA PHE A 39 -1.09 -15.19 -12.57
C PHE A 39 -0.63 -14.75 -11.17
N THR A 40 -1.57 -14.38 -10.30
CA THR A 40 -1.24 -13.87 -8.95
C THR A 40 -0.79 -14.97 -7.98
N GLN A 41 -1.11 -16.24 -8.26
CA GLN A 41 -0.55 -17.39 -7.54
C GLN A 41 0.93 -17.61 -7.85
N GLN A 42 1.41 -17.23 -9.04
CA GLN A 42 2.84 -17.29 -9.35
C GLN A 42 3.61 -16.32 -8.45
N GLY A 43 4.58 -16.83 -7.70
CA GLY A 43 5.36 -16.03 -6.76
C GLY A 43 4.64 -15.71 -5.44
N LYS A 44 3.49 -16.33 -5.17
CA LYS A 44 2.80 -16.25 -3.87
C LYS A 44 3.67 -16.88 -2.78
N VAL A 45 3.82 -16.18 -1.66
CA VAL A 45 4.54 -16.60 -0.46
C VAL A 45 3.70 -16.43 0.78
N SER A 46 3.81 -17.37 1.72
CA SER A 46 3.04 -17.37 2.98
C SER A 46 3.75 -18.18 4.06
N GLY A 47 3.29 -18.06 5.31
CA GLY A 47 3.78 -18.88 6.44
C GLY A 47 5.28 -18.70 6.68
N GLU A 48 5.98 -19.81 6.95
CA GLU A 48 7.41 -19.79 7.28
C GLU A 48 8.30 -19.27 6.13
N GLU A 49 7.93 -19.51 4.85
CA GLU A 49 8.68 -18.96 3.72
C GLU A 49 8.61 -17.43 3.72
N LEU A 50 7.41 -16.87 3.91
CA LEU A 50 7.20 -15.42 4.00
C LEU A 50 7.95 -14.83 5.20
N LYS A 51 7.90 -15.50 6.35
CA LYS A 51 8.61 -15.07 7.55
C LYS A 51 10.12 -15.03 7.32
N ALA A 52 10.69 -16.09 6.76
CA ALA A 52 12.12 -16.15 6.44
C ALA A 52 12.54 -15.08 5.41
N LEU A 53 11.69 -14.81 4.42
CA LEU A 53 11.91 -13.76 3.43
C LEU A 53 11.98 -12.38 4.11
N ILE A 54 11.00 -12.05 4.97
CA ILE A 54 10.92 -10.75 5.65
C ILE A 54 12.08 -10.56 6.64
N GLU A 55 12.26 -11.50 7.56
CA GLU A 55 13.18 -11.33 8.70
C GLU A 55 14.65 -11.51 8.31
N ASN A 56 14.95 -12.14 7.16
CA ASN A 56 16.32 -12.34 6.70
C ASN A 56 16.63 -11.53 5.43
N GLU A 57 16.06 -11.92 4.29
CA GLU A 57 16.43 -11.34 3.00
C GLU A 57 16.05 -9.86 2.92
N LEU A 58 14.82 -9.51 3.30
CA LEU A 58 14.34 -8.14 3.21
C LEU A 58 14.95 -7.25 4.30
N GLN A 59 15.16 -7.79 5.50
CA GLN A 59 15.91 -7.11 6.54
C GLN A 59 17.32 -6.72 6.07
N GLN A 60 17.99 -7.61 5.32
CA GLN A 60 19.32 -7.33 4.76
C GLN A 60 19.24 -6.25 3.67
N LYS A 61 18.21 -6.29 2.81
CA LYS A 61 17.96 -5.30 1.75
C LYS A 61 17.52 -3.93 2.28
N ALA A 62 17.00 -3.82 3.49
CA ALA A 62 16.57 -2.55 4.06
C ALA A 62 17.69 -1.48 4.04
N LYS A 63 18.95 -1.90 4.23
CA LYS A 63 20.12 -1.00 4.13
C LYS A 63 20.31 -0.45 2.71
N ASP A 64 20.12 -1.28 1.70
CA ASP A 64 20.23 -0.88 0.30
C ASP A 64 19.12 0.12 -0.05
N VAL A 65 17.90 -0.12 0.45
CA VAL A 65 16.77 0.81 0.29
C VAL A 65 17.07 2.16 0.94
N GLY A 66 17.61 2.17 2.16
CA GLY A 66 18.08 3.40 2.81
C GLY A 66 19.15 4.12 1.99
N GLY A 67 20.08 3.37 1.39
CA GLY A 67 21.07 3.92 0.46
C GLY A 67 20.43 4.59 -0.76
N LEU A 68 19.42 3.97 -1.37
CA LEU A 68 18.69 4.54 -2.50
C LEU A 68 17.96 5.85 -2.13
N PHE A 69 17.30 5.89 -0.96
CA PHE A 69 16.66 7.13 -0.49
C PHE A 69 17.67 8.25 -0.25
N LYS A 70 18.86 7.93 0.30
CA LYS A 70 19.93 8.92 0.46
C LYS A 70 20.41 9.45 -0.89
N GLU A 71 20.68 8.56 -1.84
CA GLU A 71 21.13 8.94 -3.19
C GLU A 71 20.09 9.80 -3.92
N ARG A 72 18.81 9.41 -3.88
CA ARG A 72 17.77 9.98 -4.73
C ARG A 72 16.99 11.14 -4.10
N ILE A 73 16.79 11.10 -2.79
CA ILE A 73 15.93 12.06 -2.09
C ILE A 73 16.74 13.03 -1.24
N PHE A 74 17.73 12.57 -0.47
CA PHE A 74 18.46 13.48 0.43
C PHE A 74 19.31 14.46 -0.38
N SER A 75 19.85 14.01 -1.53
CA SER A 75 20.54 14.86 -2.51
C SER A 75 19.67 16.01 -3.01
N VAL A 76 18.40 15.76 -3.32
CA VAL A 76 17.43 16.79 -3.74
C VAL A 76 17.08 17.74 -2.61
N MET A 77 17.00 17.22 -1.38
CA MET A 77 16.72 18.03 -0.18
C MET A 77 17.92 18.88 0.28
N GLY A 78 19.12 18.65 -0.29
CA GLY A 78 20.31 19.46 -0.05
C GLY A 78 20.97 19.26 1.32
N ARG A 79 20.54 18.24 2.10
CA ARG A 79 21.18 17.85 3.36
C ARG A 79 20.91 16.37 3.67
N ASP A 80 21.79 15.80 4.47
CA ASP A 80 21.56 14.49 5.08
C ASP A 80 20.78 14.62 6.40
N VAL A 81 20.09 13.54 6.74
CA VAL A 81 19.48 13.31 8.06
C VAL A 81 20.01 11.99 8.61
N THR A 82 20.18 11.92 9.92
CA THR A 82 20.53 10.67 10.61
C THR A 82 19.53 9.58 10.24
N ASP A 83 20.03 8.39 9.90
CA ASP A 83 19.25 7.19 9.62
C ASP A 83 19.90 6.04 10.38
N ASN A 84 19.28 5.64 11.49
CA ASN A 84 19.70 4.50 12.32
C ASN A 84 19.01 3.19 11.89
N GLY A 85 18.33 3.19 10.74
CA GLY A 85 17.79 2.02 10.08
C GLY A 85 16.42 1.56 10.58
N VAL A 86 15.99 0.45 9.98
CA VAL A 86 14.68 -0.16 10.21
C VAL A 86 14.83 -1.64 10.51
N GLU A 87 14.19 -2.09 11.58
CA GLU A 87 14.02 -3.52 11.92
C GLU A 87 12.72 -4.04 11.29
N TYR A 88 12.73 -5.24 10.69
CA TYR A 88 11.56 -5.89 10.10
C TYR A 88 11.12 -7.06 10.99
N ARG A 89 9.82 -7.15 11.24
CA ARG A 89 9.24 -8.19 12.10
C ARG A 89 7.96 -8.76 11.52
N CYS A 90 7.77 -10.05 11.68
CA CYS A 90 6.49 -10.68 11.36
C CYS A 90 5.52 -10.63 12.54
N VAL A 91 4.26 -10.31 12.26
CA VAL A 91 3.17 -10.29 13.24
C VAL A 91 1.93 -11.01 12.71
N SER A 92 1.02 -11.34 13.60
CA SER A 92 -0.30 -11.92 13.30
C SER A 92 -1.40 -11.12 13.99
N ASP A 93 -2.64 -11.41 13.63
CA ASP A 93 -3.88 -10.82 14.14
C ASP A 93 -3.93 -9.30 13.97
N LYS A 94 -3.55 -8.83 12.77
CA LYS A 94 -3.59 -7.40 12.40
C LYS A 94 -4.56 -7.14 11.24
N PRO A 95 -5.25 -5.98 11.22
CA PRO A 95 -6.15 -5.63 10.13
C PRO A 95 -5.41 -5.13 8.88
N TRP A 96 -4.14 -4.73 9.02
CA TRP A 96 -3.27 -4.22 7.96
C TRP A 96 -2.27 -5.29 7.48
N SER A 97 -1.62 -5.03 6.34
CA SER A 97 -0.61 -5.91 5.74
C SER A 97 0.81 -5.54 6.19
N GLY A 98 1.12 -4.24 6.26
CA GLY A 98 2.36 -3.70 6.78
C GLY A 98 2.09 -2.47 7.65
N TYR A 99 3.01 -2.15 8.57
CA TYR A 99 2.94 -0.94 9.38
C TYR A 99 4.32 -0.50 9.86
N ASN A 100 4.64 0.79 9.68
CA ASN A 100 5.82 1.44 10.25
C ASN A 100 5.54 2.00 11.66
N TRP A 101 6.30 1.51 12.65
CA TRP A 101 6.39 2.09 13.98
C TRP A 101 7.66 2.93 14.08
N TYR A 102 7.52 4.25 14.03
CA TYR A 102 8.64 5.14 14.30
C TYR A 102 9.00 5.12 15.80
N GLN A 103 10.24 4.77 16.12
CA GLN A 103 10.66 4.48 17.49
C GLN A 103 11.46 5.60 18.16
N ARG A 104 11.45 6.82 17.60
CA ARG A 104 12.34 7.96 17.92
C ARG A 104 13.84 7.62 17.80
N GLY A 105 14.69 8.62 17.80
CA GLY A 105 16.14 8.43 17.62
C GLY A 105 16.47 7.90 16.24
N PHE A 106 15.77 8.39 15.21
CA PHE A 106 16.06 8.12 13.80
C PHE A 106 15.98 6.64 13.40
N LYS A 107 15.09 5.87 14.03
CA LYS A 107 14.90 4.43 13.77
C LYS A 107 13.42 4.03 13.73
N SER A 108 13.12 2.98 12.97
CA SER A 108 11.77 2.40 12.88
C SER A 108 11.76 0.89 13.08
N LEU A 109 10.57 0.36 13.35
CA LEU A 109 10.22 -1.05 13.24
C LEU A 109 9.12 -1.18 12.18
N ASN A 110 9.35 -1.92 11.10
CA ASN A 110 8.30 -2.30 10.16
C ASN A 110 7.77 -3.68 10.54
N GLU A 111 6.48 -3.75 10.82
CA GLU A 111 5.80 -5.01 11.07
C GLU A 111 5.04 -5.45 9.82
N PHE A 112 5.07 -6.74 9.52
CA PHE A 112 4.39 -7.34 8.38
C PHE A 112 3.46 -8.46 8.86
N ASN A 113 2.20 -8.39 8.46
CA ASN A 113 1.19 -9.35 8.87
C ASN A 113 1.25 -10.63 8.03
N ILE A 114 1.71 -11.73 8.64
CA ILE A 114 1.92 -13.01 7.97
C ILE A 114 0.68 -13.92 7.93
N ASP A 115 -0.45 -13.47 8.47
CA ASP A 115 -1.75 -14.14 8.28
C ASP A 115 -2.21 -14.07 6.82
N ARG A 116 -1.57 -13.20 6.04
CA ARG A 116 -1.82 -12.96 4.62
C ARG A 116 -0.65 -13.47 3.80
N SER A 117 -0.95 -13.97 2.61
CA SER A 117 0.09 -14.21 1.61
C SER A 117 0.51 -12.91 0.93
N PHE A 118 1.79 -12.82 0.56
CA PHE A 118 2.31 -11.77 -0.31
C PHE A 118 2.68 -12.36 -1.67
N ASN A 119 2.95 -11.49 -2.64
CA ASN A 119 3.56 -11.88 -3.91
C ASN A 119 4.98 -11.31 -3.98
N LYS A 120 5.97 -12.15 -4.33
CA LYS A 120 7.38 -11.76 -4.44
C LYS A 120 7.59 -10.53 -5.34
N ASP A 121 6.81 -10.40 -6.42
CA ASP A 121 6.88 -9.26 -7.36
C ASP A 121 6.49 -7.94 -6.69
N THR A 122 5.50 -7.99 -5.80
CA THR A 122 5.00 -6.79 -5.11
C THR A 122 5.71 -6.49 -3.81
N LEU A 123 6.43 -7.47 -3.24
CA LEU A 123 6.98 -7.36 -1.89
C LEU A 123 8.06 -6.29 -1.78
N ALA A 124 8.87 -6.10 -2.83
CA ALA A 124 9.79 -4.98 -2.93
C ALA A 124 9.07 -3.62 -2.87
N SER A 125 7.90 -3.51 -3.52
CA SER A 125 7.08 -2.29 -3.47
C SER A 125 6.59 -1.98 -2.06
N VAL A 126 6.20 -3.00 -1.29
CA VAL A 126 5.79 -2.83 0.12
C VAL A 126 6.96 -2.33 0.96
N ILE A 127 8.17 -2.85 0.73
CA ILE A 127 9.35 -2.37 1.44
C ILE A 127 9.64 -0.90 1.14
N TYR A 128 9.61 -0.50 -0.13
CA TYR A 128 9.83 0.90 -0.50
C TYR A 128 8.79 1.82 0.16
N HIS A 129 7.53 1.38 0.18
CA HIS A 129 6.43 2.09 0.85
C HIS A 129 6.71 2.25 2.35
N GLU A 130 7.00 1.16 3.07
CA GLU A 130 7.22 1.22 4.52
C GLU A 130 8.55 1.92 4.90
N TYR A 131 9.55 1.89 4.02
CA TYR A 131 10.79 2.64 4.22
C TYR A 131 10.59 4.14 3.95
N GLU A 132 9.69 4.53 3.05
CA GLU A 132 9.32 5.94 2.91
C GLU A 132 8.72 6.47 4.19
N HIS A 133 7.80 5.75 4.85
CA HIS A 133 7.28 6.18 6.16
C HIS A 133 8.40 6.42 7.18
N HIS A 134 9.43 5.57 7.19
CA HIS A 134 10.63 5.77 8.00
C HIS A 134 11.34 7.08 7.62
N VAL A 135 11.70 7.27 6.34
CA VAL A 135 12.38 8.47 5.84
C VAL A 135 11.58 9.73 6.16
N SER A 136 10.27 9.72 5.91
CA SER A 136 9.35 10.80 6.24
C SER A 136 9.44 11.20 7.71
N ASN A 137 9.57 10.23 8.61
CA ASN A 137 9.70 10.50 10.04
C ASN A 137 11.11 10.95 10.44
N LEU A 138 12.18 10.50 9.77
CA LEU A 138 13.54 11.02 9.98
C LEU A 138 13.58 12.54 9.81
N TRP A 139 13.01 13.04 8.70
CA TRP A 139 12.96 14.46 8.39
C TRP A 139 12.11 15.24 9.40
N ARG A 140 11.02 14.66 9.89
CA ARG A 140 10.15 15.27 10.91
C ARG A 140 10.84 15.34 12.27
N GLU A 141 11.53 14.28 12.70
CA GLU A 141 12.30 14.29 13.94
C GLU A 141 13.45 15.30 13.86
N GLN A 142 14.17 15.35 12.75
CA GLN A 142 15.21 16.37 12.54
C GLN A 142 14.65 17.78 12.63
N MET A 143 13.55 18.05 11.94
CA MET A 143 12.92 19.38 11.95
C MET A 143 12.36 19.72 13.34
N TYR A 144 11.82 18.75 14.07
CA TYR A 144 11.42 18.93 15.47
C TYR A 144 12.61 19.32 16.35
N HIS A 145 13.77 18.67 16.20
CA HIS A 145 14.98 19.06 16.92
C HIS A 145 15.50 20.45 16.54
N ASP A 146 15.41 20.82 15.25
CA ASP A 146 15.88 22.11 14.74
C ASP A 146 14.98 23.28 15.19
N THR A 147 13.67 23.04 15.36
CA THR A 147 12.67 24.12 15.56
C THR A 147 11.95 24.10 16.92
N GLY A 148 11.86 22.95 17.58
CA GLY A 148 11.03 22.75 18.78
C GLY A 148 9.53 22.59 18.48
N ASN A 149 9.11 22.51 17.22
CA ASN A 149 7.71 22.42 16.80
C ASN A 149 7.07 21.05 17.11
N ILE A 150 6.37 20.96 18.23
CA ILE A 150 5.80 19.72 18.75
C ILE A 150 4.75 19.08 17.84
N GLU A 151 4.12 19.84 16.94
CA GLU A 151 3.18 19.29 15.95
C GLU A 151 3.83 18.29 15.00
N LEU A 152 5.15 18.35 14.82
CA LEU A 152 5.91 17.40 14.00
C LEU A 152 6.12 16.05 14.69
N SER A 153 5.98 15.99 16.02
CA SER A 153 6.16 14.78 16.82
C SER A 153 4.88 13.95 16.98
N ILE A 154 3.77 14.37 16.37
CA ILE A 154 2.48 13.66 16.44
C ILE A 154 1.95 13.30 15.04
N VAL A 155 1.16 12.24 14.99
CA VAL A 155 0.41 11.82 13.79
C VAL A 155 -1.08 11.88 14.09
N PRO A 156 -1.75 13.01 13.80
CA PRO A 156 -3.20 13.07 13.90
C PRO A 156 -3.83 12.21 12.80
N MET A 157 -4.44 11.10 13.21
CA MET A 157 -5.18 10.20 12.31
C MET A 157 -6.34 10.94 11.63
N HIS A 158 -6.72 10.51 10.43
CA HIS A 158 -7.84 11.07 9.65
C HIS A 158 -7.67 12.55 9.29
N THR A 159 -6.43 13.04 9.21
CA THR A 159 -6.13 14.40 8.76
C THR A 159 -5.47 14.39 7.38
N GLY A 160 -5.33 15.58 6.81
CA GLY A 160 -4.55 15.79 5.59
C GLY A 160 -3.14 15.23 5.62
N ARG A 161 -2.55 15.13 6.82
CA ARG A 161 -1.23 14.51 7.03
C ARG A 161 -1.22 13.07 6.54
N CYS A 162 -2.27 12.28 6.81
CA CYS A 162 -2.37 10.88 6.39
C CYS A 162 -2.43 10.75 4.87
N VAL A 163 -3.11 11.67 4.19
CA VAL A 163 -3.20 11.71 2.73
C VAL A 163 -1.82 11.92 2.11
N ILE A 164 -1.05 12.87 2.64
CA ILE A 164 0.31 13.11 2.17
C ILE A 164 1.22 11.93 2.52
N SER A 165 1.15 11.40 3.74
CA SER A 165 2.00 10.28 4.20
C SER A 165 1.78 9.01 3.39
N GLU A 166 0.54 8.59 3.18
CA GLU A 166 0.27 7.42 2.33
C GLU A 166 0.55 7.72 0.86
N GLY A 167 0.33 8.95 0.42
CA GLY A 167 0.66 9.38 -0.93
C GLY A 167 2.16 9.32 -1.23
N THR A 168 3.02 9.76 -0.30
CA THR A 168 4.48 9.66 -0.43
C THR A 168 4.92 8.21 -0.42
N ALA A 169 4.38 7.41 0.50
CA ALA A 169 4.73 6.00 0.61
C ALA A 169 4.30 5.20 -0.63
N ASP A 170 3.08 5.41 -1.12
CA ASP A 170 2.62 4.81 -2.38
C ASP A 170 3.43 5.33 -3.58
N THR A 171 4.08 6.51 -3.51
CA THR A 171 4.93 7.11 -4.56
C THR A 171 6.43 6.76 -4.42
N ALA A 172 6.81 5.99 -3.42
CA ALA A 172 8.21 5.67 -3.12
C ALA A 172 8.99 5.11 -4.33
N ARG A 173 8.35 4.27 -5.15
CA ARG A 173 9.00 3.70 -6.35
C ARG A 173 9.39 4.74 -7.38
N ASP A 174 8.50 5.71 -7.62
CA ASP A 174 8.72 6.80 -8.57
C ASP A 174 9.84 7.72 -8.06
N PHE A 175 9.85 8.01 -6.75
CA PHE A 175 10.91 8.77 -6.08
C PHE A 175 12.28 8.14 -6.26
N LEU A 176 12.35 6.81 -6.15
CA LEU A 176 13.59 6.05 -6.28
C LEU A 176 13.97 5.77 -7.74
N GLY A 177 13.16 6.19 -8.71
CA GLY A 177 13.42 5.94 -10.14
C GLY A 177 13.40 4.46 -10.52
N ILE A 178 12.61 3.64 -9.81
CA ILE A 178 12.47 2.20 -10.09
C ILE A 178 11.64 2.04 -11.37
N VAL A 179 12.33 1.89 -12.51
CA VAL A 179 11.71 1.62 -13.81
C VAL A 179 11.56 0.11 -13.97
N GLU A 180 10.32 -0.34 -14.03
CA GLU A 180 9.99 -1.72 -14.36
C GLU A 180 9.21 -1.73 -15.67
N GLY A 181 9.90 -2.14 -16.74
CA GLY A 181 9.36 -2.14 -18.10
C GLY A 181 8.85 -3.49 -18.57
N ASP A 182 9.02 -4.55 -17.79
CA ASP A 182 8.58 -5.88 -18.22
C ASP A 182 7.06 -6.03 -18.16
N GLU A 183 6.55 -6.93 -19.00
CA GLU A 183 5.12 -7.20 -19.14
C GLU A 183 4.49 -7.67 -17.83
N ARG A 184 5.24 -8.44 -17.02
CA ARG A 184 4.75 -8.98 -15.74
C ARG A 184 4.47 -7.85 -14.76
N THR A 185 5.38 -6.89 -14.60
CA THR A 185 5.14 -5.72 -13.75
C THR A 185 3.94 -4.92 -14.24
N GLN A 186 3.79 -4.72 -15.55
CA GLN A 186 2.65 -3.96 -16.08
C GLN A 186 1.32 -4.63 -15.70
N ILE A 187 1.24 -5.95 -15.78
CA ILE A 187 0.08 -6.72 -15.32
C ILE A 187 -0.13 -6.53 -13.80
N VAL A 188 0.92 -6.69 -12.99
CA VAL A 188 0.87 -6.52 -11.52
C VAL A 188 0.37 -5.13 -11.13
N ASN A 189 0.87 -4.08 -11.79
CA ASN A 189 0.46 -2.70 -11.55
C ASN A 189 -1.01 -2.48 -11.93
N THR A 190 -1.44 -3.02 -13.08
CA THR A 190 -2.83 -2.93 -13.54
C THR A 190 -3.79 -3.61 -12.56
N ILE A 191 -3.43 -4.83 -12.08
CA ILE A 191 -4.18 -5.54 -11.03
C ILE A 191 -4.24 -4.72 -9.73
N SER A 192 -3.12 -4.10 -9.33
CA SER A 192 -3.04 -3.31 -8.11
C SER A 192 -3.95 -2.08 -8.16
N VAL A 193 -3.98 -1.38 -9.30
CA VAL A 193 -4.91 -0.26 -9.53
C VAL A 193 -6.36 -0.72 -9.49
N LEU A 194 -6.72 -1.77 -10.25
CA LEU A 194 -8.07 -2.35 -10.26
C LEU A 194 -8.54 -2.72 -8.84
N ARG A 195 -7.68 -3.40 -8.07
CA ARG A 195 -7.98 -3.82 -6.70
C ARG A 195 -8.08 -2.65 -5.73
N ARG A 196 -7.34 -1.56 -5.95
CA ARG A 196 -7.45 -0.34 -5.14
C ARG A 196 -8.77 0.38 -5.39
N ILE A 197 -9.15 0.62 -6.65
CA ILE A 197 -10.38 1.35 -6.98
C ILE A 197 -11.63 0.55 -6.59
N THR A 198 -11.60 -0.76 -6.75
CA THR A 198 -12.69 -1.65 -6.34
C THR A 198 -12.80 -1.75 -4.82
N SER A 199 -11.69 -1.72 -4.08
CA SER A 199 -11.70 -1.60 -2.62
C SER A 199 -12.28 -0.25 -2.13
N ILE A 200 -12.06 0.85 -2.85
CA ILE A 200 -12.69 2.15 -2.54
C ILE A 200 -14.20 2.07 -2.75
N ASN A 201 -14.65 1.53 -3.88
CA ASN A 201 -16.08 1.32 -4.13
C ASN A 201 -16.72 0.40 -3.07
N ALA A 202 -16.06 -0.70 -2.70
CA ALA A 202 -16.53 -1.58 -1.64
C ALA A 202 -16.61 -0.88 -0.27
N ALA A 203 -15.68 0.03 0.04
CA ALA A 203 -15.75 0.83 1.26
C ALA A 203 -16.97 1.77 1.24
N ILE A 204 -17.30 2.37 0.09
CA ILE A 204 -18.50 3.20 -0.07
C ILE A 204 -19.77 2.36 0.08
N MET A 205 -19.82 1.18 -0.55
CA MET A 205 -20.92 0.22 -0.42
C MET A 205 -21.22 -0.06 1.07
N LEU A 206 -20.19 -0.32 1.87
CA LEU A 206 -20.32 -0.67 3.28
C LEU A 206 -20.67 0.53 4.17
N ASN A 207 -20.05 1.68 3.93
CA ASN A 207 -20.10 2.81 4.88
C ASN A 207 -21.10 3.91 4.50
N ALA A 208 -21.54 3.98 3.24
CA ALA A 208 -22.44 5.03 2.75
C ALA A 208 -23.74 4.48 2.13
N GLU A 209 -23.70 3.28 1.55
CA GLU A 209 -24.85 2.70 0.83
C GLU A 209 -25.60 1.62 1.62
N ASN A 210 -25.16 1.31 2.84
CA ASN A 210 -25.73 0.27 3.71
C ASN A 210 -25.80 -1.13 3.04
N LYS A 211 -24.84 -1.45 2.17
CA LYS A 211 -24.70 -2.79 1.59
C LYS A 211 -24.12 -3.76 2.62
N THR A 212 -24.42 -5.04 2.42
CA THR A 212 -23.93 -6.10 3.31
C THR A 212 -22.44 -6.37 3.09
N ARG A 213 -21.81 -7.05 4.05
CA ARG A 213 -20.44 -7.53 3.91
C ARG A 213 -20.32 -8.48 2.71
N GLU A 214 -21.32 -9.31 2.51
CA GLU A 214 -21.42 -10.29 1.44
C GLU A 214 -21.51 -9.61 0.07
N ASP A 215 -22.30 -8.54 -0.06
CA ASP A 215 -22.40 -7.74 -1.30
C ASP A 215 -21.03 -7.15 -1.66
N ALA A 216 -20.34 -6.56 -0.69
CA ALA A 216 -19.03 -5.95 -0.91
C ALA A 216 -17.94 -7.00 -1.23
N ILE A 217 -17.96 -8.17 -0.58
CA ILE A 217 -17.05 -9.29 -0.92
C ILE A 217 -17.30 -9.75 -2.36
N SER A 218 -18.57 -9.97 -2.72
CA SER A 218 -18.94 -10.44 -4.06
C SER A 218 -18.50 -9.43 -5.13
N TYR A 219 -18.76 -8.14 -4.88
CA TYR A 219 -18.26 -7.06 -5.74
C TYR A 219 -16.74 -7.06 -5.89
N MET A 220 -15.99 -7.23 -4.79
CA MET A 220 -14.52 -7.28 -4.82
C MET A 220 -13.97 -8.50 -5.55
N ILE A 221 -14.67 -9.64 -5.50
CA ILE A 221 -14.32 -10.85 -6.25
C ILE A 221 -14.55 -10.62 -7.74
N GLU A 222 -15.75 -10.19 -8.10
CA GLU A 222 -16.19 -10.04 -9.50
C GLU A 222 -15.47 -8.90 -10.21
N ARG A 223 -15.43 -7.72 -9.58
CA ARG A 223 -14.91 -6.50 -10.20
C ARG A 223 -13.44 -6.24 -9.89
N GLY A 224 -12.94 -6.78 -8.78
CA GLY A 224 -11.52 -6.69 -8.39
C GLY A 224 -10.67 -7.90 -8.81
N LEU A 225 -11.30 -8.91 -9.43
CA LEU A 225 -10.66 -10.19 -9.80
C LEU A 225 -9.86 -10.78 -8.63
N ARG A 226 -10.47 -10.80 -7.45
CA ARG A 226 -9.90 -11.36 -6.22
C ARG A 226 -10.39 -12.78 -6.02
N ASP A 227 -9.53 -13.63 -5.48
CA ASP A 227 -9.98 -14.87 -4.85
C ASP A 227 -10.74 -14.56 -3.55
N ALA A 228 -11.52 -15.54 -3.07
CA ALA A 228 -12.38 -15.37 -1.91
C ALA A 228 -11.62 -15.01 -0.63
N ASP A 229 -10.43 -15.58 -0.42
CA ASP A 229 -9.63 -15.34 0.78
C ASP A 229 -9.02 -13.94 0.75
N SER A 230 -8.50 -13.51 -0.41
CA SER A 230 -8.02 -12.15 -0.63
C SER A 230 -9.12 -11.10 -0.42
N ALA A 231 -10.33 -11.35 -0.92
CA ALA A 231 -11.47 -10.46 -0.74
C ALA A 231 -11.89 -10.37 0.74
N LYS A 232 -12.04 -11.52 1.43
CA LYS A 232 -12.37 -11.59 2.86
C LYS A 232 -11.31 -10.94 3.75
N GLY A 233 -10.03 -11.14 3.43
CA GLY A 233 -8.94 -10.50 4.17
C GLY A 233 -8.93 -8.99 3.97
N SER A 234 -9.19 -8.51 2.75
CA SER A 234 -9.18 -7.08 2.44
C SER A 234 -10.37 -6.34 3.07
N ILE A 235 -11.52 -7.00 3.23
CA ILE A 235 -12.71 -6.33 3.75
C ILE A 235 -12.57 -5.90 5.22
N ALA A 236 -11.77 -6.63 6.02
CA ALA A 236 -11.54 -6.31 7.44
C ALA A 236 -10.96 -4.90 7.64
N PHE A 237 -10.28 -4.35 6.63
CA PHE A 237 -9.74 -3.00 6.67
C PHE A 237 -10.81 -1.92 6.46
N ILE A 238 -11.90 -2.22 5.75
CA ILE A 238 -12.89 -1.25 5.25
C ILE A 238 -14.31 -1.41 5.83
N VAL A 239 -14.57 -2.46 6.63
CA VAL A 239 -15.85 -2.62 7.34
C VAL A 239 -16.07 -1.50 8.35
N PRO A 240 -17.32 -1.03 8.57
CA PRO A 240 -17.62 0.06 9.51
C PRO A 240 -17.37 -0.31 10.98
N PHE A 241 -17.54 -1.59 11.33
CA PHE A 241 -17.38 -2.11 12.68
C PHE A 241 -16.47 -3.33 12.70
N GLN A 242 -15.71 -3.47 13.78
CA GLN A 242 -14.94 -4.67 14.08
C GLN A 242 -15.87 -5.80 14.55
N SER A 243 -15.34 -7.02 14.69
CA SER A 243 -16.10 -8.19 15.15
C SER A 243 -16.65 -8.03 16.59
N ASP A 244 -16.09 -7.11 17.37
CA ASP A 244 -16.52 -6.76 18.72
C ASP A 244 -17.43 -5.51 18.75
N GLU A 245 -18.01 -5.15 17.60
CA GLU A 245 -18.94 -4.02 17.41
C GLU A 245 -18.34 -2.63 17.62
N ARG A 246 -17.03 -2.51 17.89
CA ARG A 246 -16.37 -1.19 17.97
C ARG A 246 -16.24 -0.56 16.58
N PRO A 247 -16.36 0.79 16.46
CA PRO A 247 -16.10 1.48 15.21
C PRO A 247 -14.70 1.15 14.68
N ASN A 248 -14.63 0.79 13.41
CA ASN A 248 -13.36 0.53 12.75
C ASN A 248 -12.75 1.85 12.27
N PHE A 249 -11.85 2.41 13.08
CA PHE A 249 -11.16 3.64 12.73
C PHE A 249 -10.28 3.51 11.47
N TYR A 250 -9.91 2.31 11.02
CA TYR A 250 -9.14 2.14 9.77
C TYR A 250 -10.00 2.23 8.50
N ALA A 251 -11.33 2.11 8.59
CA ALA A 251 -12.19 2.05 7.41
C ALA A 251 -12.04 3.25 6.44
N PRO A 252 -11.96 4.51 6.92
CA PRO A 252 -11.77 5.66 6.03
C PRO A 252 -10.36 5.76 5.43
N TYR A 253 -9.41 4.97 5.92
CA TYR A 253 -8.00 5.06 5.54
C TYR A 253 -7.75 4.54 4.11
N VAL A 254 -8.62 3.70 3.56
CA VAL A 254 -8.47 3.21 2.17
C VAL A 254 -8.39 4.35 1.14
N PHE A 255 -9.00 5.51 1.43
CA PHE A 255 -9.00 6.68 0.57
C PHE A 255 -7.65 7.42 0.57
N THR A 256 -6.87 7.36 1.65
CA THR A 256 -5.63 8.15 1.76
C THR A 256 -4.56 7.68 0.80
N TYR A 257 -4.51 6.37 0.51
CA TYR A 257 -3.56 5.75 -0.42
C TYR A 257 -3.73 6.27 -1.85
N PHE A 258 -4.88 5.97 -2.48
CA PHE A 258 -5.10 6.26 -3.89
C PHE A 258 -5.07 7.76 -4.14
N PHE A 259 -5.93 8.52 -3.46
CA PHE A 259 -6.03 9.96 -3.68
C PHE A 259 -4.76 10.68 -3.24
N GLY A 260 -4.10 10.23 -2.17
CA GLY A 260 -2.80 10.76 -1.75
C GLY A 260 -1.77 10.67 -2.87
N ARG A 261 -1.64 9.50 -3.51
CA ARG A 261 -0.75 9.32 -4.65
C ARG A 261 -1.23 10.11 -5.87
N THR A 262 -2.45 9.88 -6.34
CA THR A 262 -2.91 10.30 -7.68
C THR A 262 -3.27 11.77 -7.78
N ASP A 263 -3.81 12.37 -6.72
CA ASP A 263 -4.37 13.72 -6.78
C ASP A 263 -3.41 14.75 -6.17
N PHE A 264 -2.48 14.31 -5.31
CA PHE A 264 -1.57 15.20 -4.57
C PHE A 264 -0.10 14.93 -4.86
N VAL A 265 0.42 13.77 -4.48
CA VAL A 265 1.88 13.56 -4.38
C VAL A 265 2.54 13.34 -5.74
N LEU A 266 2.11 12.33 -6.50
CA LEU A 266 2.73 12.00 -7.79
C LEU A 266 2.65 13.16 -8.79
N PRO A 267 1.51 13.85 -8.98
CA PRO A 267 1.45 15.01 -9.88
C PRO A 267 2.35 16.17 -9.43
N THR A 268 2.55 16.35 -8.13
CA THR A 268 3.45 17.38 -7.60
C THR A 268 4.90 17.01 -7.88
N PHE A 269 5.26 15.75 -7.63
CA PHE A 269 6.60 15.23 -7.91
C PHE A 269 6.96 15.32 -9.40
N GLN A 270 6.04 14.96 -10.30
CA GLN A 270 6.25 15.04 -11.76
C GLN A 270 6.40 16.47 -12.31
N LYS A 271 5.94 17.48 -11.57
CA LYS A 271 6.07 18.90 -11.94
C LYS A 271 7.37 19.54 -11.45
N ALA A 272 7.97 18.98 -10.42
CA ALA A 272 9.22 19.45 -9.83
C ALA A 272 10.42 19.03 -10.69
#